data_AF-A0AAD7N8G1-F1
#
_entry.id   AF-A0AAD7N8G1-F1
#
_cell.length_a   1.000
_cell.length_b   1.000
_cell.length_c   1.000
_cell.angle_alpha   90.00
_cell.angle_beta   90.00
_cell.angle_gamma   90.00
#
_symmetry.space_group_name_H-M   'P 1'
#
loop_
_entity.id
_entity.type
_entity.pdbx_description
1 polymer ?
#
loop_
_entity_poly.entity_id
_entity_poly.type
_entity_poly.pdbx_seq_one_letter_code
_entity_poly.pdbx_strand_id
1 'polypeptide(L)'
;LVADVSTNRRHYAKFHKPEYHAWCKTNGFESKLEEDVKARQQQQKAEELKKKILKQRTIDPHLREKPARPAPYTDELFLDAAIKWLIATDQPIDALTHPKFKEMIDIAARATEGVNLPNREQTREAIIKLFHNQMNQLKARLHVRILPCYTVFW
;
A
#
# COMPACT_ATOMS: atom_id res chain seq x y z
N LEU A 1 -30.99 33.14 52.66
CA LEU A 1 -30.69 33.60 51.29
C LEU A 1 -29.39 32.94 50.86
N VAL A 2 -29.46 31.83 50.13
CA VAL A 2 -28.26 31.20 49.56
C VAL A 2 -27.89 32.03 48.33
N ALA A 3 -26.80 32.78 48.41
CA ALA A 3 -26.29 33.50 47.24
C ALA A 3 -25.96 32.49 46.14
N ASP A 4 -26.43 32.76 44.93
CA ASP A 4 -26.11 31.96 43.75
C ASP A 4 -24.58 31.85 43.63
N VAL A 5 -24.09 30.62 43.78
CA VAL A 5 -22.65 30.33 43.90
C VAL A 5 -21.91 30.63 42.58
N SER A 6 -22.67 30.73 41.48
CA SER A 6 -22.14 31.09 40.16
C SER A 6 -21.79 32.58 40.04
N THR A 7 -22.49 33.45 40.78
CA THR A 7 -22.28 34.91 40.74
C THR A 7 -21.07 35.33 41.57
N ASN A 8 -20.83 34.68 42.73
CA ASN A 8 -19.69 35.00 43.58
C ASN A 8 -18.34 34.70 42.91
N ARG A 9 -18.20 33.56 42.21
CA ARG A 9 -16.94 33.24 41.51
C ARG A 9 -16.59 34.27 40.43
N ARG A 10 -17.59 34.74 39.69
CA ARG A 10 -17.40 35.79 38.66
C ARG A 10 -17.05 37.14 39.27
N HIS A 11 -17.62 37.48 40.42
CA HIS A 11 -17.29 38.70 41.14
C HIS A 11 -15.84 38.70 41.63
N TYR A 12 -15.40 37.60 42.27
CA TYR A 12 -14.00 37.43 42.69
C TYR A 12 -13.05 37.43 41.49
N ALA A 13 -13.42 36.78 40.38
CA ALA A 13 -12.62 36.79 39.16
C ALA A 13 -12.41 38.22 38.60
N LYS A 14 -13.41 39.09 38.73
CA LYS A 14 -13.39 40.44 38.14
C LYS A 14 -12.73 41.49 39.04
N PHE A 15 -12.98 41.45 40.34
CA PHE A 15 -12.58 42.52 41.27
C PHE A 15 -11.49 42.12 42.27
N HIS A 16 -11.43 40.84 42.65
CA HIS A 16 -10.58 40.37 43.76
C HIS A 16 -9.63 39.24 43.33
N LYS A 17 -9.28 39.19 42.05
CA LYS A 17 -8.48 38.11 41.46
C LYS A 17 -7.11 37.92 42.16
N PRO A 18 -6.31 38.98 42.43
CA PRO A 18 -5.00 38.82 43.07
C PRO A 18 -5.10 38.24 44.49
N GLU A 19 -6.06 38.74 45.26
CA GLU A 19 -6.33 38.31 46.64
C GLU A 19 -6.81 36.87 46.69
N TYR A 20 -7.68 36.48 45.75
CA TYR A 20 -8.13 35.11 45.60
C TYR A 20 -6.98 34.14 45.26
N HIS A 21 -6.09 34.51 44.34
CA HIS A 21 -4.91 33.70 44.04
C HIS A 21 -3.96 33.58 45.23
N ALA A 22 -3.73 34.68 45.97
CA ALA A 22 -2.91 34.67 47.17
C ALA A 22 -3.51 33.75 48.25
N TRP A 23 -4.83 33.83 48.45
CA TRP A 23 -5.56 32.95 49.36
C TRP A 23 -5.45 31.49 48.92
N CYS A 24 -5.67 31.19 47.63
CA CYS A 24 -5.52 29.84 47.09
C CYS A 24 -4.12 29.29 47.33
N LYS A 25 -3.07 30.09 47.13
CA LYS A 25 -1.67 29.69 47.36
C LYS A 25 -1.41 29.41 48.84
N THR A 26 -1.83 30.31 49.73
CA THR A 26 -1.61 30.17 51.18
C THR A 26 -2.34 28.96 51.77
N ASN A 27 -3.53 28.64 51.25
CA ASN A 27 -4.35 27.55 51.75
C ASN A 27 -4.19 26.24 50.96
N GLY A 28 -3.27 26.19 49.99
CA GLY A 28 -3.05 25.00 49.16
C GLY A 28 -4.23 24.63 48.25
N PHE A 29 -5.13 25.57 47.98
CA PHE A 29 -6.26 25.34 47.09
C PHE A 29 -5.90 25.62 45.63
N GLU A 30 -6.40 24.75 44.77
CA GLU A 30 -6.32 24.96 43.33
C GLU A 30 -7.39 25.96 42.87
N SER A 31 -6.97 27.02 42.17
CA SER A 31 -7.89 28.01 41.62
C SER A 31 -8.91 27.36 40.67
N LYS A 32 -10.19 27.69 40.88
CA LYS A 32 -11.32 27.27 40.03
C LYS A 32 -11.89 28.42 39.21
N LEU A 33 -11.14 29.51 39.03
CA LEU A 33 -11.52 30.57 38.09
C LEU A 33 -11.47 30.03 36.65
N GLU A 34 -12.41 30.48 35.82
CA GLU A 34 -12.57 29.95 34.45
C GLU A 34 -11.30 30.05 33.60
N GLU A 35 -10.53 31.14 33.78
CA GLU A 35 -9.26 31.34 33.06
C GLU A 35 -8.20 30.29 33.43
N ASP A 36 -8.03 30.00 34.72
CA ASP A 36 -7.05 29.01 35.19
C ASP A 36 -7.45 27.59 34.81
N VAL A 37 -8.77 27.31 34.78
CA VAL A 37 -9.30 26.04 34.30
C VAL A 37 -9.02 25.87 32.81
N LYS A 38 -9.26 26.91 31.99
CA LYS A 38 -8.97 26.89 30.56
C LYS A 38 -7.47 26.75 30.28
N ALA A 39 -6.62 27.47 31.01
CA ALA A 39 -5.17 27.39 30.86
C ALA A 39 -4.66 25.97 31.15
N ARG A 40 -5.15 25.32 32.21
CA ARG A 40 -4.80 23.93 32.51
C ARG A 40 -5.26 22.94 31.45
N GLN A 41 -6.48 23.10 30.94
CA GLN A 41 -6.97 22.26 29.84
C GLN A 41 -6.11 22.40 28.58
N GLN A 42 -5.64 23.61 28.26
CA GLN A 42 -4.73 23.84 27.14
C GLN A 42 -3.36 23.19 27.36
N GLN A 43 -2.80 23.30 28.56
CA GLN A 43 -1.54 22.63 28.92
C GLN A 43 -1.66 21.11 28.82
N GLN A 44 -2.72 20.53 29.36
CA GLN A 44 -2.99 19.09 29.26
C GLN A 44 -3.12 18.64 27.81
N LYS A 45 -3.88 19.38 26.98
CA LYS A 45 -3.98 19.09 25.54
C LYS A 45 -2.64 19.19 24.83
N ALA A 46 -1.81 20.18 25.17
CA ALA A 46 -0.49 20.34 24.59
C ALA A 46 0.46 19.21 25.01
N GLU A 47 0.41 18.77 26.26
CA GLU A 47 1.19 17.63 26.74
C GLU A 47 0.73 16.31 26.13
N GLU A 48 -0.58 16.09 25.99
CA GLU A 48 -1.14 14.95 25.28
C GLU A 48 -0.73 14.93 23.81
N LEU A 49 -0.75 16.09 23.15
CA LEU A 49 -0.29 16.23 21.76
C LEU A 49 1.21 15.89 21.65
N LYS A 50 2.05 16.43 22.55
CA LYS A 50 3.48 16.08 22.60
C LYS A 50 3.69 14.58 22.83
N LYS A 51 2.94 13.96 23.74
CA LYS A 51 3.00 12.50 23.99
C LYS A 51 2.55 11.70 22.77
N LYS A 52 1.53 12.15 22.03
CA LYS A 52 1.07 11.51 20.79
C LYS A 52 2.13 11.59 19.70
N ILE A 53 2.75 12.77 19.51
CA ILE A 53 3.84 12.97 18.55
C ILE A 53 5.03 12.07 18.89
N LEU A 54 5.43 12.01 20.16
CA LEU A 54 6.53 11.13 20.61
C LEU A 54 6.22 9.63 20.48
N LYS A 55 4.95 9.23 20.67
CA LYS A 55 4.50 7.84 20.49
C LYS A 55 4.37 7.45 19.01
N GLN A 56 4.12 8.40 18.12
CA GLN A 56 4.07 8.14 16.69
C GLN A 56 5.48 7.86 16.20
N ARG A 57 5.81 6.56 16.07
CA ARG A 57 7.04 6.11 15.43
C ARG A 57 7.07 6.68 14.02
N THR A 58 8.11 7.45 13.69
CA THR A 58 8.40 7.83 12.30
C THR A 58 8.60 6.57 11.48
N ILE A 59 8.08 6.55 10.26
CA ILE A 59 8.13 5.38 9.36
C ILE A 59 9.55 5.24 8.75
N ASP A 60 10.42 6.24 8.94
CA ASP A 60 11.80 6.29 8.43
C ASP A 60 12.62 5.01 8.61
N PRO A 61 12.64 4.33 9.78
CA PRO A 61 13.43 3.11 9.96
C PRO A 61 12.97 1.94 9.06
N HIS A 62 11.79 2.04 8.47
CA HIS A 62 11.19 1.03 7.60
C HIS A 62 11.09 1.47 6.14
N LEU A 63 11.45 2.73 5.82
CA LEU A 63 11.51 3.20 4.44
C LEU A 63 12.77 2.62 3.80
N ARG A 64 12.56 1.87 2.72
CA ARG A 64 13.63 1.45 1.82
C ARG A 64 13.65 2.39 0.63
N GLU A 65 14.84 2.75 0.16
CA GLU A 65 14.99 3.49 -1.09
C GLU A 65 14.35 2.69 -2.23
N LYS A 66 13.45 3.33 -2.97
CA LYS A 66 12.83 2.71 -4.13
C LYS A 66 13.90 2.61 -5.22
N PRO A 67 14.10 1.43 -5.85
CA PRO A 67 15.04 1.33 -6.96
C PRO A 67 14.69 2.34 -8.05
N ALA A 68 15.73 2.89 -8.69
CA ALA A 68 15.58 3.84 -9.78
C ALA A 68 14.64 3.26 -10.85
N ARG A 69 13.64 4.04 -11.25
CA ARG A 69 12.70 3.60 -12.27
C ARG A 69 13.44 3.57 -13.62
N PRO A 70 13.16 2.56 -14.48
CA PRO A 70 13.65 2.60 -15.86
C PRO A 70 13.15 3.86 -16.56
N ALA A 71 13.90 4.28 -17.59
CA ALA A 71 13.54 5.45 -18.38
C ALA A 71 12.08 5.35 -18.89
N PRO A 72 11.33 6.46 -18.94
CA PRO A 72 10.00 6.46 -19.51
C PRO A 72 9.99 5.89 -20.93
N TYR A 73 8.93 5.17 -21.27
CA TYR A 73 8.75 4.65 -22.61
C TYR A 73 8.72 5.79 -23.65
N THR A 74 9.48 5.62 -24.73
CA THR A 74 9.35 6.38 -25.98
C THR A 74 9.53 5.41 -27.14
N ASP A 75 8.85 5.67 -28.26
CA ASP A 75 8.93 4.79 -29.43
C ASP A 75 10.36 4.66 -29.97
N GLU A 76 11.14 5.75 -29.91
CA GLU A 76 12.54 5.76 -30.34
C GLU A 76 13.44 4.89 -29.45
N LEU A 77 13.32 5.00 -28.12
CA LEU A 77 14.08 4.17 -27.18
C LEU A 77 13.70 2.70 -27.29
N PHE A 78 12.40 2.42 -27.48
CA PHE A 78 11.93 1.06 -27.67
C PHE A 78 12.46 0.46 -28.96
N LEU A 79 12.41 1.21 -30.07
CA LEU A 79 12.93 0.76 -31.36
C LEU A 79 14.43 0.47 -31.30
N ASP A 80 15.23 1.36 -30.71
CA ASP A 80 16.67 1.16 -30.54
C ASP A 80 16.97 -0.08 -29.69
N ALA A 81 16.28 -0.26 -28.56
CA ALA A 81 16.42 -1.44 -27.71
C ALA A 81 16.02 -2.74 -28.44
N ALA A 82 14.94 -2.71 -29.23
CA ALA A 82 14.46 -3.84 -30.00
C ALA A 82 15.46 -4.23 -31.10
N ILE A 83 16.02 -3.27 -31.83
CA ILE A 83 17.05 -3.53 -32.85
C ILE A 83 18.30 -4.16 -32.23
N LYS A 84 18.77 -3.60 -31.10
CA LYS A 84 19.92 -4.16 -30.37
C LYS A 84 19.66 -5.59 -29.92
N TRP A 85 18.46 -5.87 -29.43
CA TRP A 85 18.06 -7.22 -29.02
C TRP A 85 18.03 -8.20 -30.21
N LEU A 86 17.45 -7.80 -31.35
CA LEU A 86 17.40 -8.63 -32.56
C LEU A 86 18.81 -9.01 -33.03
N ILE A 87 19.73 -8.04 -33.10
CA ILE A 87 21.12 -8.27 -33.52
C ILE A 87 21.85 -9.18 -32.53
N ALA A 88 21.72 -8.91 -31.22
CA ALA A 88 22.41 -9.67 -30.19
C ALA A 88 21.97 -11.14 -30.10
N THR A 89 20.74 -11.44 -30.52
CA THR A 89 20.13 -12.78 -30.39
C THR A 89 19.86 -13.46 -31.73
N ASP A 90 20.31 -12.85 -32.83
CA ASP A 90 20.14 -13.32 -34.22
C ASP A 90 18.69 -13.71 -34.54
N GLN A 91 17.74 -12.86 -34.13
CA GLN A 91 16.32 -13.09 -34.31
C GLN A 91 15.85 -12.54 -35.66
N PRO A 92 14.86 -13.19 -36.30
CA PRO A 92 14.25 -12.66 -37.51
C PRO A 92 13.55 -11.33 -37.21
N ILE A 93 13.54 -10.42 -38.18
CA ILE A 93 12.85 -9.11 -38.05
C ILE A 93 11.36 -9.29 -37.75
N ASP A 94 10.76 -10.35 -38.29
CA ASP A 94 9.36 -10.73 -38.06
C ASP A 94 9.05 -11.11 -36.60
N ALA A 95 10.06 -11.31 -35.75
CA ALA A 95 9.83 -11.55 -34.32
C ALA A 95 9.05 -10.41 -33.66
N LEU A 96 9.27 -9.16 -34.09
CA LEU A 96 8.59 -7.98 -33.55
C LEU A 96 7.12 -7.87 -34.00
N THR A 97 6.73 -8.48 -35.11
CA THR A 97 5.36 -8.46 -35.62
C THR A 97 4.50 -9.59 -35.05
N HIS A 98 5.13 -10.57 -34.39
CA HIS A 98 4.42 -11.73 -33.86
C HIS A 98 3.46 -11.36 -32.73
N PRO A 99 2.17 -11.75 -32.78
CA PRO A 99 1.17 -11.30 -31.81
C PRO A 99 1.47 -11.74 -30.37
N LYS A 100 2.12 -12.91 -30.18
CA LYS A 100 2.55 -13.37 -28.85
C LYS A 100 3.69 -12.55 -28.27
N PHE A 101 4.53 -11.95 -29.11
CA PHE A 101 5.57 -11.05 -28.63
C PHE A 101 4.94 -9.77 -28.08
N LYS A 102 3.96 -9.19 -28.79
CA LYS A 102 3.19 -8.05 -28.29
C LYS A 102 2.47 -8.36 -26.98
N GLU A 103 1.79 -9.50 -26.88
CA GLU A 103 1.11 -9.93 -25.66
C GLU A 103 2.08 -10.02 -24.46
N MET A 104 3.30 -10.53 -24.67
CA MET A 104 4.33 -10.59 -23.64
C MET A 104 4.76 -9.18 -23.18
N ILE A 105 4.96 -8.24 -24.10
CA ILE A 105 5.32 -6.84 -23.78
C ILE A 105 4.19 -6.14 -23.03
N ASP A 106 2.93 -6.33 -23.44
CA ASP A 106 1.77 -5.74 -22.76
C ASP A 106 1.64 -6.23 -21.30
N ILE A 107 1.96 -7.50 -21.04
CA ILE A 107 2.02 -8.07 -19.69
C ILE A 107 3.18 -7.45 -18.90
N ALA A 108 4.36 -7.38 -19.50
CA ALA A 108 5.56 -6.80 -18.91
C ALA A 108 5.38 -5.31 -18.54
N ALA A 109 4.73 -4.53 -19.39
CA ALA A 109 4.48 -3.09 -19.19
C ALA A 109 3.59 -2.80 -17.95
N ARG A 110 2.80 -3.78 -17.50
CA ARG A 110 1.98 -3.66 -16.29
C ARG A 110 2.73 -3.98 -15.00
N ALA A 111 3.96 -4.49 -15.08
CA ALA A 111 4.73 -4.87 -13.91
C ALA A 111 5.22 -3.62 -13.14
N THR A 112 4.92 -3.56 -11.84
CA THR A 112 5.25 -2.41 -10.98
C THR A 112 6.68 -2.43 -10.44
N GLU A 113 7.27 -3.62 -10.33
CA GLU A 113 8.59 -3.87 -9.72
C GLU A 113 9.63 -4.34 -10.76
N GLY A 114 9.33 -4.16 -12.05
CA GLY A 114 10.11 -4.71 -13.14
C GLY A 114 9.73 -6.15 -13.48
N VAL A 115 10.43 -6.75 -14.45
CA VAL A 115 10.12 -8.08 -14.97
C VAL A 115 11.27 -9.03 -14.64
N ASN A 116 10.95 -10.11 -13.93
CA ASN A 116 11.90 -11.20 -13.70
C ASN A 116 11.82 -12.18 -14.87
N LEU A 117 12.89 -12.24 -15.67
CA LEU A 117 12.98 -13.18 -16.78
C LEU A 117 13.20 -14.61 -16.23
N PRO A 118 12.46 -15.62 -16.73
CA PRO A 118 12.64 -17.00 -16.30
C PRO A 118 14.01 -17.54 -16.74
N ASN A 119 14.62 -18.38 -15.90
CA ASN A 119 15.84 -19.09 -16.27
C ASN A 119 15.53 -20.21 -17.29
N ARG A 120 16.53 -20.62 -18.09
CA ARG A 120 16.44 -21.69 -19.09
C ARG A 120 15.80 -22.97 -18.55
N GLU A 121 16.16 -23.39 -17.34
CA GLU A 121 15.61 -24.60 -16.71
C GLU A 121 14.10 -24.45 -16.44
N GLN A 122 13.70 -23.32 -15.85
CA GLN A 122 12.30 -23.00 -15.57
C GLN A 122 11.49 -22.94 -16.86
N THR A 123 12.03 -22.29 -17.89
CA THR A 123 11.38 -22.21 -19.21
C THR A 123 11.21 -23.60 -19.83
N ARG A 124 12.25 -24.45 -19.76
CA ARG A 124 12.16 -25.83 -20.28
C ARG A 124 11.11 -26.64 -19.54
N GLU A 125 11.09 -26.60 -18.21
CA GLU A 125 10.11 -27.31 -17.40
C GLU A 125 8.69 -26.83 -17.70
N ALA A 126 8.49 -25.51 -17.84
CA ALA A 126 7.21 -24.92 -18.17
C ALA A 126 6.70 -25.39 -19.55
N ILE A 127 7.56 -25.44 -20.57
CA ILE A 127 7.22 -25.96 -21.91
C ILE A 127 6.77 -27.42 -21.83
N ILE A 128 7.52 -28.27 -21.13
CA ILE A 128 7.21 -29.68 -20.98
C ILE A 128 5.87 -29.85 -20.24
N LYS A 129 5.62 -29.07 -19.18
CA LYS A 129 4.35 -29.08 -18.45
C LYS A 129 3.18 -28.65 -19.33
N LEU A 130 3.33 -27.57 -20.10
CA LEU A 130 2.30 -27.09 -21.02
C LEU A 130 1.93 -28.15 -22.05
N PHE A 131 2.93 -28.82 -22.63
CA PHE A 131 2.69 -29.89 -23.58
C PHE A 131 1.91 -31.06 -22.96
N HIS A 132 2.31 -31.55 -21.79
CA HIS A 132 1.57 -32.61 -21.09
C HIS A 132 0.13 -32.21 -20.77
N ASN A 133 -0.09 -30.97 -20.34
CA ASN A 133 -1.42 -30.46 -20.06
C ASN A 133 -2.32 -30.46 -21.31
N GLN A 134 -1.79 -30.01 -22.44
CA GLN A 134 -2.51 -30.05 -23.72
C GLN A 134 -2.84 -31.48 -24.13
N MET A 135 -1.88 -32.41 -24.01
CA MET A 135 -2.10 -33.82 -24.33
C MET A 135 -3.15 -34.47 -23.41
N ASN A 136 -3.14 -34.15 -22.12
CA ASN A 136 -4.14 -34.64 -21.17
C ASN A 136 -5.54 -34.09 -21.49
N GLN A 137 -5.64 -32.80 -21.82
CA GLN A 137 -6.91 -32.19 -22.25
C GLN A 137 -7.43 -32.83 -23.54
N LEU A 138 -6.55 -33.08 -24.51
CA LEU A 138 -6.91 -33.76 -25.74
C LEU A 138 -7.40 -35.19 -25.46
N LYS A 139 -6.67 -35.95 -24.64
CA LYS A 139 -7.07 -37.30 -24.22
C LYS A 139 -8.44 -37.32 -23.53
N ALA A 140 -8.74 -36.32 -22.71
CA ALA A 140 -10.05 -36.19 -22.05
C ALA A 140 -11.18 -35.90 -23.05
N ARG A 141 -10.92 -35.03 -24.03
CA ARG A 141 -11.91 -34.70 -25.09
C ARG A 141 -12.13 -35.86 -26.07
N LEU A 142 -11.07 -36.61 -26.38
CA LEU A 142 -11.11 -37.74 -27.31
C LEU A 142 -11.48 -39.07 -26.64
N HIS A 143 -11.65 -39.12 -25.31
CA HIS A 143 -12.41 -40.19 -24.64
C HIS A 143 -13.90 -40.07 -24.99
N VAL A 144 -14.20 -40.11 -26.29
CA VAL A 144 -15.51 -40.41 -26.84
C VAL A 144 -15.83 -41.81 -26.35
N ARG A 145 -16.87 -41.92 -25.53
CA ARG A 145 -17.43 -43.21 -25.11
C ARG A 145 -17.74 -44.00 -26.37
N ILE A 146 -16.91 -44.99 -26.71
CA ILE A 146 -17.33 -46.06 -27.59
C ILE A 146 -18.40 -46.78 -26.79
N LEU A 147 -19.66 -46.42 -27.04
CA LEU A 147 -20.79 -47.12 -26.43
C LEU A 147 -20.67 -48.59 -26.87
N PRO A 148 -20.70 -49.55 -25.94
CA PRO A 148 -20.74 -50.94 -26.33
C PRO A 148 -21.99 -51.12 -27.19
N CYS A 149 -21.79 -51.51 -28.45
CA CYS A 149 -22.86 -51.99 -29.30
C CYS A 149 -23.39 -53.26 -28.61
N TYR A 150 -24.47 -53.12 -27.84
CA TYR A 150 -25.16 -54.27 -27.27
C TYR A 150 -25.69 -55.09 -28.45
N THR A 151 -25.02 -56.20 -28.75
CA THR A 151 -25.58 -57.25 -29.60
C THR A 151 -26.77 -57.85 -28.87
N VAL A 152 -27.98 -57.45 -29.24
CA VAL A 152 -29.21 -58.14 -28.89
C VAL A 152 -29.26 -59.39 -29.77
N PHE A 153 -28.88 -60.54 -29.22
CA PHE A 153 -29.21 -61.83 -29.81
C PHE A 153 -30.58 -62.26 -29.27
N TRP A 154 -31.53 -62.42 -30.19
CA TRP A 154 -32.80 -63.11 -29.99
C TRP A 154 -32.59 -64.61 -29.89
#